data_AF-A0A7J4J3Y8-F1
#
_entry.id   AF-A0A7J4J3Y8-F1
#
_cell.length_a   1.000
_cell.length_b   1.000
_cell.length_c   1.000
_cell.angle_alpha   90.00
_cell.angle_beta   90.00
_cell.angle_gamma   90.00
#
_symmetry.space_group_name_H-M   'P 1'
#
loop_
_entity.id
_entity.type
_entity.pdbx_description
1 polymer ?
#
loop_
_entity_poly.entity_id
_entity_poly.type
_entity_poly.pdbx_seq_one_letter_code
_entity_poly.pdbx_strand_id
1 'polypeptide(L)'
;MVLLWSKTVDQALAEVRFTHRYEFEISTEPRTLDNTDEIIPRYAAVKQHIVVILNSHFPHWMGRRFRLKHWLQRKKHDELAYFLNEAGSNCLAYADHKIPAQFRLWIGKKGFLIGITQSGGGFPAREVYVQKRRNNLGGGFRFYARCRSKIFFDSPAKATEVYLLWKKPMFFKR
;
A
#
# COMPACT_ATOMS: atom_id res chain seq x y z
N MET A 1 -16.13 8.15 -0.25
CA MET A 1 -14.84 8.74 0.13
C MET A 1 -13.80 7.63 0.17
N VAL A 2 -12.66 7.81 -0.49
CA VAL A 2 -11.62 6.77 -0.69
C VAL A 2 -10.57 6.82 0.42
N LEU A 3 -10.17 8.02 0.83
CA LEU A 3 -9.31 8.28 1.99
C LEU A 3 -10.15 8.33 3.27
N LEU A 4 -9.81 7.52 4.27
CA LEU A 4 -10.55 7.43 5.54
C LEU A 4 -9.66 7.90 6.69
N TRP A 5 -9.88 9.13 7.14
CA TRP A 5 -9.00 9.77 8.14
C TRP A 5 -9.17 9.26 9.56
N SER A 6 -10.32 8.66 9.90
CA SER A 6 -10.61 8.12 11.24
C SER A 6 -10.60 6.59 11.29
N LYS A 7 -10.23 5.93 10.18
CA LYS A 7 -10.23 4.47 10.08
C LYS A 7 -9.02 3.91 10.81
N THR A 8 -9.24 2.94 11.68
CA THR A 8 -8.15 2.22 12.37
C THR A 8 -7.89 0.86 11.74
N VAL A 9 -6.72 0.29 12.04
CA VAL A 9 -6.35 -1.08 11.63
C VAL A 9 -7.36 -2.09 12.15
N ASP A 10 -7.74 -2.04 13.43
CA ASP A 10 -8.70 -2.98 14.03
C ASP A 10 -10.05 -2.97 13.31
N GLN A 11 -10.56 -1.78 13.01
CA GLN A 11 -11.79 -1.64 12.24
C GLN A 11 -11.65 -2.20 10.82
N ALA A 12 -10.46 -2.13 10.21
CA ALA A 12 -10.21 -2.70 8.89
C ALA A 12 -10.08 -4.23 8.95
N LEU A 13 -9.40 -4.76 9.96
CA LEU A 13 -9.27 -6.20 10.21
C LEU A 13 -10.63 -6.86 10.46
N ALA A 14 -11.51 -6.19 11.22
CA ALA A 14 -12.89 -6.62 11.39
C ALA A 14 -13.67 -6.64 10.05
N GLU A 15 -13.50 -5.61 9.20
CA GLU A 15 -14.18 -5.53 7.90
C GLU A 15 -13.77 -6.66 6.94
N VAL A 16 -12.51 -7.08 6.95
CA VAL A 16 -12.03 -8.17 6.09
C VAL A 16 -12.25 -9.55 6.69
N ARG A 17 -12.68 -9.64 7.96
CA ARG A 17 -12.73 -10.88 8.75
C ARG A 17 -11.35 -11.55 8.75
N PHE A 18 -10.39 -10.85 9.34
CA PHE A 18 -8.99 -11.25 9.44
C PHE A 18 -8.83 -12.71 9.88
N THR A 19 -7.87 -13.38 9.24
CA THR A 19 -7.50 -14.78 9.55
C THR A 19 -6.01 -14.95 9.72
N HIS A 20 -5.19 -14.30 8.90
CA HIS A 20 -3.75 -14.55 8.89
C HIS A 20 -2.95 -13.33 8.42
N ARG A 21 -1.75 -13.14 8.97
CA ARG A 21 -0.87 -11.99 8.70
C ARG A 21 0.50 -12.46 8.22
N TYR A 22 1.00 -11.81 7.18
CA TYR A 22 2.39 -11.89 6.72
C TYR A 22 3.10 -10.56 6.98
N GLU A 23 4.38 -10.63 7.34
CA GLU A 23 5.23 -9.47 7.54
C GLU A 23 6.51 -9.63 6.73
N PHE A 24 6.96 -8.55 6.10
CA PHE A 24 8.13 -8.53 5.25
C PHE A 24 8.96 -7.30 5.60
N GLU A 25 10.11 -7.53 6.22
CA GLU A 25 11.09 -6.47 6.46
C GLU A 25 11.83 -6.15 5.16
N ILE A 26 11.99 -4.86 4.88
CA ILE A 26 12.80 -4.36 3.77
C ILE A 26 14.15 -3.92 4.32
N SER A 27 14.15 -2.88 5.16
CA SER A 27 15.34 -2.33 5.77
C SER A 27 14.96 -1.56 7.03
N THR A 28 15.75 -1.70 8.08
CA THR A 28 15.71 -0.81 9.25
C THR A 28 16.63 0.39 9.08
N GLU A 29 17.58 0.32 8.14
CA GLU A 29 18.60 1.33 7.89
C GLU A 29 18.18 2.35 6.82
N PRO A 30 18.72 3.59 6.86
CA PRO A 30 18.56 4.55 5.79
C PRO A 30 19.15 4.02 4.48
N ARG A 31 18.47 4.28 3.36
CA ARG A 31 19.04 3.98 2.05
C ARG A 31 20.17 4.97 1.74
N THR A 32 21.36 4.43 1.50
CA THR A 32 22.57 5.13 1.04
C THR A 32 22.93 4.66 -0.37
N LEU A 33 24.00 5.22 -0.94
CA LEU A 33 24.56 4.72 -2.20
C LEU A 33 25.14 3.30 -2.04
N ASP A 34 25.70 2.99 -0.87
CA ASP A 34 26.42 1.74 -0.63
C ASP A 34 25.49 0.54 -0.40
N ASN A 35 24.29 0.76 0.15
CA ASN A 35 23.32 -0.31 0.42
C ASN A 35 22.16 -0.33 -0.59
N THR A 36 22.15 0.55 -1.59
CA THR A 36 21.02 0.66 -2.53
C THR A 36 20.83 -0.62 -3.35
N ASP A 37 21.91 -1.28 -3.73
CA ASP A 37 21.90 -2.46 -4.60
C ASP A 37 21.40 -3.71 -3.86
N GLU A 38 21.41 -3.70 -2.54
CA GLU A 38 20.78 -4.74 -1.73
C GLU A 38 19.30 -4.43 -1.45
N ILE A 39 19.04 -3.19 -1.01
CA ILE A 39 17.74 -2.78 -0.51
C ILE A 39 16.68 -2.74 -1.64
N ILE A 40 17.04 -2.29 -2.85
CA ILE A 40 16.08 -2.14 -3.95
C ILE A 40 15.61 -3.50 -4.49
N PRO A 41 16.48 -4.49 -4.76
CA PRO A 41 16.04 -5.84 -5.12
C PRO A 41 15.17 -6.48 -4.05
N ARG A 42 15.51 -6.34 -2.76
CA ARG A 42 14.69 -6.86 -1.65
C ARG A 42 13.30 -6.24 -1.65
N TYR A 43 13.21 -4.93 -1.79
CA TYR A 43 11.95 -4.22 -1.93
C TYR A 43 11.12 -4.72 -3.14
N ALA A 44 11.75 -4.91 -4.29
CA ALA A 44 11.07 -5.45 -5.48
C ALA A 44 10.58 -6.89 -5.27
N ALA A 45 11.39 -7.75 -4.66
CA ALA A 45 11.06 -9.14 -4.35
C ALA A 45 9.85 -9.24 -3.41
N VAL A 46 9.80 -8.42 -2.36
CA VAL A 46 8.67 -8.38 -1.42
C VAL A 46 7.37 -8.00 -2.11
N LYS A 47 7.37 -6.98 -2.98
CA LYS A 47 6.18 -6.63 -3.77
C LYS A 47 5.69 -7.81 -4.60
N GLN A 48 6.60 -8.55 -5.23
CA GLN A 48 6.27 -9.71 -6.04
C GLN A 48 5.69 -10.83 -5.18
N HIS A 49 6.27 -11.06 -4.00
CA HIS A 49 5.80 -12.07 -3.06
C HIS A 49 4.38 -11.78 -2.56
N ILE A 50 4.07 -10.53 -2.21
CA ILE A 50 2.71 -10.08 -1.85
C ILE A 50 1.71 -10.43 -2.96
N VAL A 51 2.06 -10.17 -4.22
CA VAL A 51 1.19 -10.50 -5.37
C VAL A 51 1.00 -12.00 -5.53
N VAL A 52 2.03 -12.82 -5.30
CA VAL A 52 1.92 -14.29 -5.33
C VAL A 52 0.94 -14.78 -4.26
N ILE A 53 1.10 -14.31 -3.02
CA ILE A 53 0.23 -14.68 -1.89
C ILE A 53 -1.22 -14.29 -2.21
N LEU A 54 -1.46 -13.06 -2.65
CA LEU A 54 -2.81 -12.58 -2.96
C LEU A 54 -3.47 -13.38 -4.10
N ASN A 55 -2.71 -13.72 -5.16
CA ASN A 55 -3.24 -14.55 -6.24
C ASN A 55 -3.51 -15.99 -5.82
N SER A 56 -2.78 -16.51 -4.82
CA SER A 56 -3.01 -17.85 -4.25
C SER A 56 -4.25 -17.88 -3.34
N HIS A 57 -4.46 -16.85 -2.52
CA HIS A 57 -5.62 -16.76 -1.61
C HIS A 57 -6.91 -16.33 -2.32
N PHE A 58 -6.82 -15.55 -3.40
CA PHE A 58 -7.98 -14.98 -4.09
C PHE A 58 -8.04 -15.29 -5.62
N PRO A 59 -7.83 -16.54 -6.06
CA PRO A 59 -7.67 -16.87 -7.49
C PRO A 59 -8.92 -16.57 -8.33
N HIS A 60 -10.11 -16.71 -7.74
CA HIS A 60 -11.41 -16.59 -8.44
C HIS A 60 -12.12 -15.27 -8.21
N TRP A 61 -11.62 -14.40 -7.32
CA TRP A 61 -12.41 -13.24 -6.87
C TRP A 61 -12.43 -12.07 -7.86
N MET A 62 -11.61 -12.11 -8.90
CA MET A 62 -11.38 -10.94 -9.76
C MET A 62 -11.55 -11.19 -11.26
N GLY A 63 -11.78 -12.43 -11.71
CA GLY A 63 -11.74 -12.78 -13.14
C GLY A 63 -10.41 -12.40 -13.85
N ARG A 64 -9.41 -11.92 -13.09
CA ARG A 64 -8.11 -11.39 -13.52
C ARG A 64 -7.13 -11.52 -12.35
N ARG A 65 -5.88 -11.88 -12.61
CA ARG A 65 -4.80 -11.97 -11.61
C ARG A 65 -4.17 -10.59 -11.38
N PHE A 66 -3.75 -10.31 -10.14
CA PHE A 66 -2.90 -9.16 -9.82
C PHE A 66 -1.55 -9.30 -10.53
N ARG A 67 -1.04 -8.22 -11.14
CA ARG A 67 0.28 -8.22 -11.79
C ARG A 67 0.98 -6.87 -11.63
N LEU A 68 2.15 -6.84 -10.98
CA LEU A 68 2.91 -5.59 -10.78
C LEU A 68 3.20 -4.82 -12.07
N LYS A 69 3.49 -5.53 -13.18
CA LYS A 69 3.73 -4.92 -14.50
C LYS A 69 2.54 -4.11 -15.05
N HIS A 70 1.33 -4.28 -14.50
CA HIS A 70 0.17 -3.49 -14.90
C HIS A 70 0.33 -2.00 -14.59
N TRP A 71 1.18 -1.64 -13.62
CA TRP A 71 1.56 -0.25 -13.37
C TRP A 71 2.32 0.35 -14.56
N LEU A 72 3.35 -0.34 -15.08
CA LEU A 72 4.09 0.08 -16.28
C LEU A 72 3.18 0.19 -17.51
N GLN A 73 2.22 -0.72 -17.64
CA GLN A 73 1.23 -0.74 -18.73
C GLN A 73 0.09 0.26 -18.53
N ARG A 74 0.14 1.09 -17.49
CA ARG A 74 -0.88 2.07 -17.13
C ARG A 74 -2.30 1.49 -17.00
N LYS A 75 -2.43 0.21 -16.62
CA LYS A 75 -3.73 -0.46 -16.40
C LYS A 75 -4.35 -0.04 -15.08
N LYS A 76 -5.05 1.09 -15.09
CA LYS A 76 -5.62 1.77 -13.89
C LYS A 76 -6.61 0.94 -13.05
N HIS A 77 -7.06 -0.21 -13.55
CA HIS A 77 -7.95 -1.11 -12.82
C HIS A 77 -7.20 -2.04 -11.84
N ASP A 78 -5.89 -2.21 -11.98
CA ASP A 78 -5.07 -2.97 -11.04
C ASP A 78 -4.54 -2.04 -9.94
N GLU A 79 -5.43 -1.67 -9.02
CA GLU A 79 -5.14 -0.74 -7.94
C GLU A 79 -4.06 -1.26 -6.99
N LEU A 80 -3.90 -2.58 -6.87
CA LEU A 80 -2.83 -3.17 -6.09
C LEU A 80 -1.46 -2.85 -6.69
N ALA A 81 -1.30 -3.05 -8.00
CA ALA A 81 -0.05 -2.74 -8.69
C ALA A 81 0.30 -1.25 -8.56
N TYR A 82 -0.69 -0.37 -8.63
CA TYR A 82 -0.48 1.05 -8.38
C TYR A 82 -0.13 1.33 -6.93
N PHE A 83 -0.86 0.78 -5.95
CA PHE A 83 -0.59 1.02 -4.54
C PHE A 83 0.82 0.57 -4.15
N LEU A 84 1.23 -0.65 -4.54
CA LEU A 84 2.55 -1.18 -4.22
C LEU A 84 3.70 -0.39 -4.87
N ASN A 85 3.48 0.25 -6.03
CA ASN A 85 4.50 1.07 -6.67
C ASN A 85 4.47 2.54 -6.23
N GLU A 86 3.30 3.13 -6.04
CA GLU A 86 3.12 4.51 -5.59
C GLU A 86 3.43 4.70 -4.10
N ALA A 87 3.20 3.69 -3.27
CA ALA A 87 3.61 3.76 -1.88
C ALA A 87 5.13 3.88 -1.74
N GLY A 88 5.88 3.23 -2.63
CA GLY A 88 7.32 3.48 -2.78
C GLY A 88 7.61 4.95 -3.04
N SER A 89 6.92 5.57 -4.00
CA SER A 89 7.11 6.99 -4.34
C SER A 89 6.75 7.95 -3.20
N ASN A 90 5.73 7.64 -2.40
CA ASN A 90 5.35 8.47 -1.26
C ASN A 90 6.33 8.30 -0.08
N CYS A 91 6.76 7.08 0.23
CA CYS A 91 7.84 6.85 1.20
C CYS A 91 9.16 7.47 0.71
N LEU A 92 9.49 7.38 -0.58
CA LEU A 92 10.66 8.05 -1.18
C LEU A 92 10.62 9.58 -1.04
N ALA A 93 9.41 10.17 -1.04
CA ALA A 93 9.23 11.62 -1.02
C ALA A 93 9.24 12.21 0.40
N TYR A 94 8.85 11.43 1.41
CA TYR A 94 8.58 11.95 2.76
C TYR A 94 9.19 11.13 3.89
N ALA A 95 9.71 9.92 3.63
CA ALA A 95 10.42 9.13 4.63
C ALA A 95 11.87 9.58 4.73
N ASP A 96 12.39 9.64 5.96
CA ASP A 96 13.79 9.96 6.24
C ASP A 96 14.74 8.99 5.52
N HIS A 97 14.34 7.72 5.45
CA HIS A 97 15.16 6.65 4.87
C HIS A 97 14.96 6.47 3.35
N LYS A 98 14.09 7.27 2.72
CA LYS A 98 13.76 7.21 1.29
C LYS A 98 13.40 5.79 0.79
N ILE A 99 12.89 4.92 1.65
CA ILE A 99 12.34 3.61 1.27
C ILE A 99 11.39 3.10 2.37
N PRO A 100 10.37 2.29 2.03
CA PRO A 100 9.62 1.56 3.05
C PRO A 100 10.52 0.68 3.92
N ALA A 101 10.23 0.63 5.21
CA ALA A 101 10.93 -0.22 6.17
C ALA A 101 10.32 -1.62 6.21
N GLN A 102 8.98 -1.70 6.14
CA GLN A 102 8.25 -2.96 6.27
C GLN A 102 6.97 -2.96 5.44
N PHE A 103 6.61 -4.14 4.93
CA PHE A 103 5.27 -4.45 4.45
C PHE A 103 4.56 -5.39 5.41
N ARG A 104 3.27 -5.15 5.63
CA ARG A 104 2.38 -6.08 6.32
C ARG A 104 1.20 -6.41 5.43
N LEU A 105 0.86 -7.68 5.32
CA LEU A 105 -0.27 -8.17 4.56
C LEU A 105 -1.18 -8.96 5.49
N TRP A 106 -2.38 -8.46 5.73
CA TRP A 106 -3.42 -9.19 6.45
C TRP A 106 -4.42 -9.77 5.47
N ILE A 107 -4.61 -11.08 5.52
CA ILE A 107 -5.58 -11.84 4.76
C ILE A 107 -6.82 -12.06 5.63
N GLY A 108 -8.00 -11.87 5.04
CA GLY A 108 -9.26 -12.18 5.67
C GLY A 108 -10.26 -12.82 4.71
N LYS A 109 -11.34 -13.36 5.26
CA LYS A 109 -12.38 -14.07 4.48
C LYS A 109 -13.17 -13.18 3.53
N LYS A 110 -13.11 -11.86 3.68
CA LYS A 110 -13.85 -10.87 2.86
C LYS A 110 -12.95 -9.89 2.11
N GLY A 111 -11.63 -10.04 2.19
CA GLY A 111 -10.70 -9.11 1.58
C GLY A 111 -9.31 -9.21 2.18
N PHE A 112 -8.52 -8.17 1.97
CA PHE A 112 -7.19 -8.07 2.53
C PHE A 112 -6.87 -6.62 2.88
N LEU A 113 -5.86 -6.47 3.72
CA LEU A 113 -5.28 -5.19 4.10
C LEU A 113 -3.79 -5.25 3.80
N ILE A 114 -3.24 -4.20 3.21
CA ILE A 114 -1.78 -4.03 3.07
C ILE A 114 -1.40 -2.79 3.84
N GLY A 115 -0.40 -2.91 4.71
CA GLY A 115 0.23 -1.82 5.45
C GLY A 115 1.65 -1.65 4.97
N ILE A 116 2.08 -0.40 4.86
CA ILE A 116 3.43 -0.04 4.46
C ILE A 116 3.95 0.93 5.50
N THR A 117 4.96 0.50 6.22
CA THR A 117 5.62 1.26 7.28
C THR A 117 6.85 1.94 6.70
N GLN A 118 7.05 3.21 7.03
CA GLN A 118 8.29 3.93 6.78
C GLN A 118 9.08 4.10 8.08
N SER A 119 10.40 4.13 7.97
CA SER A 119 11.26 4.58 9.07
C SER A 119 11.28 6.10 9.14
N GLY A 120 11.42 6.64 10.35
CA GLY A 120 11.62 8.07 10.60
C GLY A 120 10.44 8.78 11.26
N GLY A 121 10.44 10.11 11.14
CA GLY A 121 9.51 11.01 11.84
C GLY A 121 8.07 11.01 11.34
N GLY A 122 7.77 10.37 10.20
CA GLY A 122 6.45 10.40 9.57
C GLY A 122 6.13 11.73 8.86
N PHE A 123 4.92 11.85 8.30
CA PHE A 123 4.51 13.07 7.58
C PHE A 123 3.04 13.45 7.83
N PRO A 124 2.68 14.75 7.71
CA PRO A 124 1.30 15.21 7.91
C PRO A 124 0.42 14.87 6.70
N ALA A 125 -0.04 13.62 6.60
CA ALA A 125 -0.80 13.08 5.46
C ALA A 125 -2.02 13.92 5.08
N ARG A 126 -2.77 14.42 6.08
CA ARG A 126 -3.95 15.25 5.85
C ARG A 126 -3.59 16.60 5.21
N GLU A 127 -2.55 17.24 5.71
CA GLU A 127 -2.08 18.53 5.19
C GLU A 127 -1.53 18.38 3.77
N VAL A 128 -0.69 17.37 3.53
CA VAL A 128 -0.13 17.06 2.21
C VAL A 128 -1.25 16.85 1.18
N TYR A 129 -2.32 16.14 1.55
CA TYR A 129 -3.48 15.95 0.69
C TYR A 129 -4.22 17.26 0.40
N VAL A 130 -4.56 18.04 1.44
CA VAL A 130 -5.35 19.29 1.32
C VAL A 130 -4.59 20.33 0.50
N GLN A 131 -3.31 20.53 0.80
CA GLN A 131 -2.47 21.54 0.16
C GLN A 131 -1.96 21.11 -1.23
N LYS A 132 -2.20 19.85 -1.64
CA LYS A 132 -1.76 19.28 -2.91
C LYS A 132 -0.26 19.49 -3.18
N ARG A 133 0.58 19.46 -2.13
CA ARG A 133 2.03 19.67 -2.26
C ARG A 133 2.60 18.66 -3.27
N ARG A 134 3.06 19.15 -4.43
CA ARG A 134 3.59 18.34 -5.53
C ARG A 134 5.12 18.38 -5.48
N ASN A 135 5.72 17.47 -4.73
CA ASN A 135 7.19 17.43 -4.70
C ASN A 135 7.81 16.37 -5.62
N ASN A 136 7.06 15.49 -6.29
CA ASN A 136 7.65 14.45 -7.15
C ASN A 136 6.81 14.04 -8.37
N LEU A 137 7.50 13.44 -9.35
CA LEU A 137 7.03 12.98 -10.68
C LEU A 137 6.04 11.78 -10.65
N GLY A 138 5.60 11.33 -9.48
CA GLY A 138 4.64 10.24 -9.30
C GLY A 138 3.17 10.68 -9.25
N GLY A 139 2.23 9.73 -9.32
CA GLY A 139 0.80 10.00 -9.12
C GLY A 139 0.49 10.42 -7.68
N GLY A 140 1.27 9.93 -6.71
CA GLY A 140 1.22 10.32 -5.30
C GLY A 140 -0.19 10.23 -4.70
N PHE A 141 -0.57 11.21 -3.88
CA PHE A 141 -1.93 11.31 -3.32
C PHE A 141 -3.06 11.38 -4.38
N ARG A 142 -2.76 11.67 -5.66
CA ARG A 142 -3.78 11.63 -6.72
C ARG A 142 -4.24 10.20 -7.03
N PHE A 143 -3.39 9.21 -6.82
CA PHE A 143 -3.81 7.81 -6.89
C PHE A 143 -4.88 7.53 -5.82
N TYR A 144 -4.63 7.96 -4.57
CA TYR A 144 -5.58 7.78 -3.47
C TYR A 144 -6.91 8.50 -3.67
N ALA A 145 -6.92 9.60 -4.44
CA ALA A 145 -8.16 10.29 -4.79
C ALA A 145 -9.02 9.52 -5.82
N ARG A 146 -8.45 8.56 -6.54
CA ARG A 146 -9.08 7.91 -7.71
C ARG A 146 -9.25 6.39 -7.59
N CYS A 147 -8.63 5.75 -6.60
CA CYS A 147 -8.83 4.32 -6.37
C CYS A 147 -10.21 4.03 -5.77
N ARG A 148 -10.71 2.81 -5.97
CA ARG A 148 -11.93 2.27 -5.38
C ARG A 148 -11.65 1.65 -4.01
N SER A 149 -10.43 1.15 -3.82
CA SER A 149 -9.93 0.62 -2.55
C SER A 149 -9.82 1.73 -1.50
N LYS A 150 -10.12 1.42 -0.25
CA LYS A 150 -10.07 2.39 0.85
C LYS A 150 -8.61 2.58 1.30
N ILE A 151 -8.17 3.82 1.46
CA ILE A 151 -6.83 4.16 1.96
C ILE A 151 -6.96 4.86 3.31
N PHE A 152 -6.11 4.53 4.27
CA PHE A 152 -6.05 5.21 5.57
C PHE A 152 -4.63 5.21 6.14
N PHE A 153 -4.44 5.90 7.25
CA PHE A 153 -3.14 6.09 7.90
C PHE A 153 -3.27 5.76 9.39
N ASP A 154 -2.16 5.41 10.03
CA ASP A 154 -2.07 5.22 11.48
C ASP A 154 -2.39 6.52 12.22
N SER A 155 -1.80 7.63 11.77
CA SER A 155 -2.03 8.97 12.29
C SER A 155 -2.06 9.98 11.13
N PRO A 156 -3.23 10.57 10.79
CA PRO A 156 -3.32 11.55 9.71
C PRO A 156 -2.45 12.80 9.88
N ALA A 157 -2.10 13.16 11.11
CA ALA A 157 -1.28 14.32 11.44
C ALA A 157 0.23 14.01 11.40
N LYS A 158 0.61 12.75 11.58
CA LYS A 158 2.01 12.29 11.60
C LYS A 158 2.07 10.81 11.19
N ALA A 159 1.78 10.55 9.93
CA ALA A 159 1.63 9.19 9.42
C ALA A 159 2.98 8.51 9.33
N THR A 160 3.12 7.35 9.96
CA THR A 160 4.26 6.45 9.78
C THR A 160 3.86 5.20 9.00
N GLU A 161 2.56 4.97 8.84
CA GLU A 161 2.02 3.85 8.08
C GLU A 161 0.90 4.30 7.15
N VAL A 162 0.89 3.72 5.94
CA VAL A 162 -0.21 3.84 4.99
C VAL A 162 -0.81 2.48 4.74
N TYR A 163 -2.13 2.44 4.71
CA TYR A 163 -2.89 1.21 4.55
C TYR A 163 -3.78 1.24 3.31
N LEU A 164 -3.83 0.12 2.60
CA LEU A 164 -4.84 -0.17 1.59
C LEU A 164 -5.75 -1.28 2.08
N LEU A 165 -7.02 -0.95 2.28
CA LEU A 165 -8.09 -1.89 2.56
C LEU A 165 -8.80 -2.23 1.24
N TRP A 166 -8.65 -3.48 0.83
CA TRP A 166 -9.36 -4.06 -0.29
C TRP A 166 -10.43 -5.03 0.20
N LYS A 167 -11.63 -4.92 -0.36
CA LYS A 167 -12.75 -5.81 -0.03
C LYS A 167 -13.28 -6.44 -1.29
N LYS A 168 -13.71 -7.70 -1.16
CA LYS A 168 -14.43 -8.39 -2.22
C LYS A 168 -15.63 -7.54 -2.63
N PRO A 169 -15.80 -7.23 -3.93
CA PRO A 169 -17.02 -6.62 -4.42
C PRO A 169 -18.19 -7.54 -4.03
N MET A 170 -19.16 -7.01 -3.28
CA MET A 170 -20.43 -7.71 -3.12
C MET A 170 -21.16 -7.59 -4.45
N PHE A 171 -21.04 -8.63 -5.29
CA PHE A 171 -21.99 -8.80 -6.37
C PHE A 171 -23.34 -9.08 -5.71
N PHE A 172 -24.21 -8.06 -5.66
CA PHE A 172 -25.63 -8.32 -5.50
C PHE A 172 -26.01 -9.17 -6.71
N LYS A 173 -26.31 -10.45 -6.47
CA LYS A 173 -27.10 -11.21 -7.44
C LYS A 173 -28.38 -10.40 -7.63
N ARG A 174 -28.55 -9.83 -8.81
CA ARG A 174 -29.85 -9.33 -9.26
C ARG A 174 -30.76 -10.53 -9.48
#